data_AF-A0A2Z5JPD6-F1
#
_entry.id   AF-A0A2Z5JPD6-F1
#
_cell.length_a   1.000
_cell.length_b   1.000
_cell.length_c   1.000
_cell.angle_alpha   90.00
_cell.angle_beta   90.00
_cell.angle_gamma   90.00
#
_symmetry.space_group_name_H-M   'P 1'
#
loop_
_entity.id
_entity.type
_entity.pdbx_description
1 polymer ?
#
loop_
_entity_poly.entity_id
_entity_poly.type
_entity_poly.pdbx_seq_one_letter_code
_entity_poly.pdbx_strand_id
1 'polypeptide(L)'
;MPATGADNTHSVSRDAVFTDTDNNSVDLFGSTPSPRNSAGTGGDGGGDPSPTPAPTDTTPGDVRIHDIQGATRLSPYAAKPPARTDLINKLPVGERYSYVCDGNSQTLDHILVTPGIHDPGYELVHVNAEFSDRTSDHDPQVVRIK
;
A
#
# COMPACT_ATOMS: atom_id res chain seq x y z
N MET A 1 -2.48 -9.62 -17.99
CA MET A 1 -3.80 -9.02 -17.68
C MET A 1 -3.94 -8.95 -16.16
N PRO A 2 -4.91 -8.20 -15.59
CA PRO A 2 -5.17 -8.28 -14.15
C PRO A 2 -5.66 -9.67 -13.73
N ALA A 3 -5.47 -10.04 -12.46
CA ALA A 3 -6.07 -11.23 -11.86
C ALA A 3 -7.61 -11.18 -11.98
N THR A 4 -8.23 -12.32 -12.30
CA THR A 4 -9.69 -12.40 -12.40
C THR A 4 -10.30 -12.41 -10.98
N GLY A 5 -11.30 -11.57 -10.74
CA GLY A 5 -11.99 -11.48 -9.44
C GLY A 5 -11.31 -10.56 -8.42
N ALA A 6 -10.38 -9.69 -8.84
CA ALA A 6 -9.91 -8.59 -8.00
C ALA A 6 -11.00 -7.49 -7.92
N ASP A 7 -11.64 -7.35 -6.77
CA ASP A 7 -12.58 -6.27 -6.45
C ASP A 7 -12.48 -5.85 -4.97
N ASN A 8 -13.36 -4.96 -4.51
CA ASN A 8 -13.38 -4.44 -3.14
C ASN A 8 -13.99 -5.39 -2.10
N THR A 9 -14.48 -6.56 -2.53
CA THR A 9 -15.13 -7.58 -1.70
C THR A 9 -14.41 -8.93 -1.72
N HIS A 10 -13.43 -9.14 -2.61
CA HIS A 10 -12.69 -10.39 -2.78
C HIS A 10 -11.18 -10.20 -2.57
N SER A 11 -10.53 -11.15 -1.90
CA SER A 11 -9.07 -11.28 -1.85
C SER A 11 -8.59 -12.16 -3.00
N VAL A 12 -7.51 -11.76 -3.67
CA VAL A 12 -6.84 -12.58 -4.70
C VAL A 12 -5.68 -13.34 -4.09
N SER A 13 -5.63 -14.65 -4.35
CA SER A 13 -4.57 -15.55 -3.88
C SER A 13 -4.25 -16.63 -4.92
N ARG A 14 -3.09 -17.28 -4.77
CA ARG A 14 -2.76 -18.48 -5.55
C ARG A 14 -3.59 -19.68 -5.12
N ASP A 15 -3.59 -20.72 -5.95
CA ASP A 15 -4.13 -22.02 -5.58
C ASP A 15 -3.32 -22.68 -4.46
N ALA A 16 -3.88 -23.75 -3.89
CA ALA A 16 -3.21 -24.52 -2.85
C ALA A 16 -1.89 -25.17 -3.31
N VAL A 17 -1.64 -25.19 -4.62
CA VAL A 17 -0.44 -25.75 -5.25
C VAL A 17 0.63 -24.65 -5.45
N PHE A 18 0.28 -23.39 -5.22
CA PHE A 18 1.13 -22.22 -5.43
C PHE A 18 1.72 -22.15 -6.83
N THR A 19 0.93 -22.52 -7.83
CA THR A 19 1.34 -22.44 -9.24
C THR A 19 1.80 -21.02 -9.56
N ASP A 20 3.01 -20.90 -10.12
CA ASP A 20 3.62 -19.63 -10.51
C ASP A 20 4.04 -19.72 -11.98
N THR A 21 3.31 -19.04 -12.86
CA THR A 21 3.56 -19.03 -14.31
C THR A 21 4.17 -17.70 -14.77
N ASP A 22 4.69 -16.91 -13.82
CA ASP A 22 5.10 -15.52 -14.02
C ASP A 22 3.96 -14.65 -14.58
N ASN A 23 2.70 -15.03 -14.35
CA ASN A 23 1.52 -14.36 -14.89
C ASN A 23 0.39 -14.30 -13.86
N ASN A 24 0.32 -13.17 -13.16
CA ASN A 24 -0.72 -12.92 -12.15
C ASN A 24 -2.17 -13.13 -12.65
N SER A 25 -2.45 -12.96 -13.95
CA SER A 25 -3.81 -13.26 -14.48
C SER A 25 -4.15 -14.75 -14.57
N VAL A 26 -3.13 -15.61 -14.58
CA VAL A 26 -3.25 -17.06 -14.56
C VAL A 26 -3.15 -17.58 -13.12
N ASP A 27 -2.30 -16.97 -12.31
CA ASP A 27 -1.91 -17.53 -11.01
C ASP A 27 -2.80 -17.07 -9.85
N LEU A 28 -3.53 -15.96 -10.00
CA LEU A 28 -4.35 -15.38 -8.92
C LEU A 28 -5.84 -15.39 -9.27
N PHE A 29 -6.68 -15.76 -8.29
CA PHE A 29 -8.13 -15.75 -8.41
C PHE A 29 -8.79 -15.17 -7.15
N GLY A 30 -9.91 -14.47 -7.34
CA GLY A 30 -10.70 -13.86 -6.26
C GLY A 30 -11.44 -14.89 -5.41
N SER A 31 -11.43 -14.69 -4.09
CA SER A 31 -12.17 -15.47 -3.10
C SER A 31 -12.66 -14.57 -1.96
N THR A 32 -13.66 -15.01 -1.19
CA THR A 32 -14.11 -14.26 -0.01
C THR A 32 -12.93 -14.07 0.94
N PRO A 33 -12.61 -12.83 1.38
CA PRO A 33 -11.50 -12.59 2.28
C PRO A 33 -11.66 -13.43 3.55
N SER A 34 -10.60 -14.14 3.93
CA SER A 34 -10.49 -14.77 5.24
C SER A 34 -9.36 -14.06 6.01
N PRO A 35 -9.63 -12.90 6.64
CA PRO A 35 -8.62 -12.19 7.40
C PRO A 35 -8.04 -13.11 8.47
N ARG A 36 -6.72 -13.26 8.49
CA ARG A 36 -6.02 -13.88 9.60
C ARG A 36 -5.14 -12.83 10.26
N ASN A 37 -5.26 -12.69 11.58
CA ASN A 37 -4.28 -11.93 12.34
C ASN A 37 -2.97 -12.74 12.46
N SER A 38 -1.91 -12.09 12.92
CA SER A 38 -0.58 -12.68 13.12
C SER A 38 -0.56 -13.87 14.11
N ALA A 39 -1.65 -14.08 14.87
CA ALA A 39 -1.82 -15.19 15.80
C ALA A 39 -2.45 -16.44 15.16
N GLY A 40 -2.84 -16.40 13.89
CA GLY A 40 -3.29 -17.58 13.13
C GLY A 40 -4.65 -18.16 13.54
N THR A 41 -5.35 -17.59 14.52
CA THR A 41 -6.72 -17.99 14.88
C THR A 41 -7.70 -17.49 13.83
N GLY A 42 -8.23 -18.42 13.03
CA GLY A 42 -9.33 -18.15 12.12
C GLY A 42 -10.63 -17.97 12.89
N GLY A 43 -11.07 -16.71 13.01
CA GLY A 43 -12.46 -16.41 13.32
C GLY A 43 -13.25 -16.47 12.02
N ASP A 44 -14.23 -17.35 12.00
CA ASP A 44 -15.35 -17.45 11.06
C ASP A 44 -16.18 -16.17 11.08
N GLY A 45 -15.62 -15.04 10.61
CA GLY A 45 -16.14 -13.66 10.66
C GLY A 45 -17.58 -13.50 10.17
N GLY A 46 -18.52 -14.05 10.92
CA GLY A 46 -19.95 -14.10 10.70
C GLY A 46 -20.56 -12.78 11.10
N GLY A 47 -20.21 -11.76 10.32
CA GLY A 47 -20.97 -10.55 10.19
C GLY A 47 -20.87 -10.17 8.73
N ASP A 48 -22.01 -10.26 8.02
CA ASP A 48 -22.11 -9.71 6.68
C ASP A 48 -21.62 -8.25 6.75
N PRO A 49 -20.47 -7.92 6.13
CA PRO A 49 -19.93 -6.58 6.25
C PRO A 49 -20.97 -5.62 5.68
N SER A 50 -21.36 -4.62 6.47
CA SER A 50 -22.20 -3.52 5.96
C SER A 50 -21.60 -3.06 4.63
N PRO A 51 -22.38 -3.02 3.53
CA PRO A 51 -21.82 -2.76 2.22
C PRO A 51 -21.07 -1.43 2.26
N THR A 52 -19.78 -1.50 1.96
CA THR A 52 -18.96 -0.32 1.73
C THR A 52 -19.70 0.54 0.69
N PRO A 53 -19.92 1.85 0.95
CA PRO A 53 -20.57 2.70 -0.04
C PRO A 53 -19.86 2.53 -1.39
N ALA A 54 -20.63 2.25 -2.43
CA ALA A 54 -20.07 2.10 -3.76
C ALA A 54 -19.36 3.42 -4.13
N PRO A 55 -18.08 3.38 -4.54
CA PRO A 55 -17.38 4.58 -4.98
C PRO A 55 -18.19 5.21 -6.13
N THR A 56 -18.62 6.45 -5.96
CA THR A 56 -19.44 7.16 -6.97
C THR A 56 -18.65 7.57 -8.21
N ASP A 57 -17.32 7.41 -8.18
CA ASP A 57 -16.45 7.57 -9.34
C ASP A 57 -15.50 6.37 -9.44
N THR A 58 -15.84 5.44 -10.31
CA THR A 58 -14.97 4.31 -10.67
C THR A 58 -14.12 4.61 -11.89
N THR A 59 -14.19 5.81 -12.46
CA THR A 59 -13.43 6.18 -13.65
C THR A 59 -11.97 6.28 -13.25
N PRO A 60 -11.10 5.36 -13.67
CA PRO A 60 -9.72 5.39 -13.24
C PRO A 60 -9.05 6.59 -13.91
N GLY A 61 -8.69 7.63 -13.14
CA GLY A 61 -8.08 8.84 -13.67
C GLY A 61 -6.83 8.58 -14.52
N ASP A 62 -6.38 9.57 -15.29
CA ASP A 62 -5.37 9.40 -16.34
C ASP A 62 -4.00 8.87 -15.86
N VAL A 63 -3.72 8.95 -14.56
CA VAL A 63 -2.48 8.48 -13.96
C VAL A 63 -2.71 7.13 -13.29
N ARG A 64 -1.92 6.11 -13.68
CA ARG A 64 -1.91 4.80 -13.02
C ARG A 64 -0.86 4.76 -11.92
N ILE A 65 -0.99 3.82 -10.99
CA ILE A 65 -0.06 3.66 -9.86
C ILE A 65 1.37 3.41 -10.36
N HIS A 66 1.57 2.63 -11.44
CA HIS A 66 2.90 2.43 -12.02
C HIS A 66 3.52 3.70 -12.61
N ASP A 67 2.71 4.65 -13.09
CA ASP A 67 3.20 5.94 -13.56
C ASP A 67 3.73 6.76 -12.38
N ILE A 68 3.04 6.69 -11.24
CA ILE A 68 3.46 7.35 -9.99
C ILE A 68 4.74 6.71 -9.44
N GLN A 69 4.87 5.38 -9.48
CA GLN A 69 6.04 4.71 -8.94
C GLN A 69 7.27 4.86 -9.85
N GLY A 70 7.08 4.88 -11.18
CA GLY A 70 8.18 4.93 -12.14
C GLY A 70 9.10 3.70 -12.04
N ALA A 71 10.28 3.78 -12.66
CA ALA A 71 11.27 2.69 -12.70
C ALA A 71 12.32 2.79 -11.58
N THR A 72 12.22 3.79 -10.69
CA THR A 72 13.23 4.06 -9.66
C THR A 72 12.56 4.43 -8.35
N ARG A 73 13.35 4.51 -7.28
CA ARG A 73 12.94 4.96 -5.93
C ARG A 73 12.18 6.30 -5.90
N LEU A 74 12.41 7.19 -6.87
CA LEU A 74 11.77 8.50 -6.89
C LEU A 74 10.61 8.51 -7.90
N SER A 75 9.44 8.87 -7.40
CA SER A 75 8.26 9.09 -8.24
C SER A 75 8.55 10.18 -9.29
N PRO A 76 8.32 9.93 -10.60
CA PRO A 76 8.39 10.99 -11.62
C PRO A 76 7.29 12.05 -11.46
N TYR A 77 6.33 11.84 -10.54
CA TYR A 77 5.27 12.77 -10.20
C TYR A 77 5.50 13.53 -8.90
N ALA A 78 6.60 13.29 -8.17
CA ALA A 78 6.91 13.98 -6.92
C ALA A 78 6.99 15.52 -7.06
N ALA A 79 7.15 16.04 -8.29
CA ALA A 79 7.20 17.47 -8.59
C ALA A 79 6.40 17.90 -9.84
N LYS A 80 5.53 17.04 -10.42
CA LYS A 80 4.88 17.30 -11.74
C LYS A 80 3.37 17.60 -11.63
N PRO A 81 2.82 18.61 -12.35
CA PRO A 81 1.40 18.97 -12.31
C PRO A 81 0.38 17.88 -12.73
N PRO A 82 -0.81 17.80 -12.06
CA PRO A 82 -1.13 18.48 -10.82
C PRO A 82 -0.22 17.94 -9.71
N ALA A 83 0.57 18.85 -9.12
CA ALA A 83 1.71 18.50 -8.29
C ALA A 83 1.20 17.68 -7.11
N ARG A 84 1.56 16.41 -7.07
CA ARG A 84 1.30 15.58 -5.90
C ARG A 84 2.48 15.77 -4.95
N THR A 85 2.20 16.21 -3.73
CA THR A 85 3.24 16.30 -2.70
C THR A 85 3.44 14.91 -2.12
N ASP A 86 4.63 14.37 -2.31
CA ASP A 86 5.07 13.17 -1.60
C ASP A 86 5.43 13.55 -0.16
N LEU A 87 4.66 13.04 0.80
CA LEU A 87 4.73 13.47 2.19
C LEU A 87 6.04 13.08 2.88
N ILE A 88 6.67 11.98 2.48
CA ILE A 88 7.96 11.56 3.08
C ILE A 88 9.08 12.58 2.82
N ASN A 89 8.95 13.38 1.75
CA ASN A 89 9.89 14.46 1.46
C ASN A 89 9.77 15.67 2.40
N LYS A 90 8.73 15.71 3.26
CA LYS A 90 8.59 16.74 4.30
C LYS A 90 9.48 16.47 5.52
N LEU A 91 9.95 15.23 5.71
CA LEU A 91 10.84 14.88 6.81
C LEU A 91 12.29 15.29 6.52
N PRO A 92 13.13 15.49 7.55
CA PRO A 92 14.59 15.52 7.40
C PRO A 92 15.10 14.32 6.61
N VAL A 93 16.14 14.51 5.78
CA VAL A 93 16.66 13.45 4.89
C VAL A 93 17.01 12.17 5.64
N GLY A 94 17.53 12.31 6.87
CA GLY A 94 17.90 11.18 7.73
C GLY A 94 16.71 10.36 8.25
N GLU A 95 15.48 10.85 8.12
CA GLU A 95 14.26 10.18 8.61
C GLU A 95 13.44 9.58 7.46
N ARG A 96 13.93 9.65 6.20
CA ARG A 96 13.17 9.23 5.02
C ARG A 96 13.35 7.74 4.71
N TYR A 97 13.10 6.87 5.66
CA TYR A 97 13.16 5.42 5.45
C TYR A 97 12.12 4.70 6.29
N SER A 98 11.38 3.78 5.68
CA SER A 98 10.44 2.91 6.40
C SER A 98 10.96 1.48 6.48
N TYR A 99 12.06 1.14 5.81
CA TYR A 99 12.56 -0.24 5.69
C TYR A 99 14.08 -0.26 5.77
N VAL A 100 14.64 -1.23 6.49
CA VAL A 100 16.09 -1.51 6.54
C VAL A 100 16.34 -2.96 6.16
N CYS A 101 17.11 -3.17 5.09
CA CYS A 101 17.51 -4.48 4.61
C CYS A 101 19.01 -4.53 4.35
N ASP A 102 19.69 -5.53 4.91
CA ASP A 102 21.14 -5.72 4.79
C ASP A 102 21.95 -4.44 5.09
N GLY A 103 21.48 -3.66 6.07
CA GLY A 103 22.07 -2.39 6.47
C GLY A 103 21.75 -1.19 5.55
N ASN A 104 20.90 -1.36 4.55
CA ASN A 104 20.47 -0.29 3.64
C ASN A 104 19.09 0.23 4.03
N SER A 105 19.02 1.51 4.40
CA SER A 105 17.76 2.23 4.62
C SER A 105 17.10 2.59 3.29
N GLN A 106 15.81 2.25 3.16
CA GLN A 106 15.05 2.42 1.92
C GLN A 106 13.74 3.15 2.17
N THR A 107 13.37 3.96 1.18
CA THR A 107 12.06 4.62 1.08
C THR A 107 11.27 3.82 0.05
N LEU A 108 10.31 3.02 0.51
CA LEU A 108 9.48 2.17 -0.36
C LEU A 108 8.01 2.57 -0.30
N ASP A 109 7.56 2.98 0.89
CA ASP A 109 6.20 3.42 1.12
C ASP A 109 6.11 4.93 0.89
N HIS A 110 5.17 5.36 0.05
CA HIS A 110 4.96 6.77 -0.28
C HIS A 110 3.49 7.13 -0.15
N ILE A 111 3.19 8.25 0.51
CA ILE A 111 1.85 8.86 0.51
C ILE A 111 1.90 10.14 -0.31
N LEU A 112 1.14 10.15 -1.40
CA LEU A 112 1.04 11.29 -2.31
C LEU A 112 -0.29 12.02 -2.09
N VAL A 113 -0.21 13.30 -1.71
CA VAL A 113 -1.39 14.16 -1.55
C VAL A 113 -1.56 15.13 -2.72
N THR A 114 -2.80 15.44 -3.05
CA THR A 114 -3.14 16.46 -4.05
C THR A 114 -3.14 17.86 -3.42
N PRO A 115 -3.06 18.94 -4.20
CA PRO A 115 -3.07 20.32 -3.68
C PRO A 115 -4.33 20.70 -2.87
N GLY A 116 -5.43 19.95 -3.02
CA GLY A 116 -6.65 20.17 -2.24
C GLY A 116 -6.56 19.74 -0.78
N ILE A 117 -5.53 18.98 -0.40
CA ILE A 117 -5.24 18.64 0.99
C ILE A 117 -4.29 19.68 1.57
N HIS A 118 -4.84 20.63 2.31
CA HIS A 118 -4.09 21.71 2.93
C HIS A 118 -3.47 21.26 4.27
N ASP A 119 -2.16 21.50 4.42
CA ASP A 119 -1.40 21.26 5.65
C ASP A 119 -1.62 19.87 6.32
N PRO A 120 -1.39 18.75 5.60
CA PRO A 120 -1.46 17.44 6.21
C PRO A 120 -0.35 17.28 7.25
N GLY A 121 -0.74 16.85 8.46
CA GLY A 121 0.21 16.36 9.46
C GLY A 121 0.74 15.01 9.00
N TYR A 122 2.06 14.83 9.02
CA TYR A 122 2.70 13.62 8.55
C TYR A 122 3.80 13.18 9.51
N GLU A 123 3.84 11.89 9.81
CA GLU A 123 4.81 11.27 10.68
C GLU A 123 5.16 9.87 10.19
N LEU A 124 6.44 9.51 10.31
CA LEU A 124 6.93 8.16 10.14
C LEU A 124 7.28 7.62 11.53
N VAL A 125 6.62 6.54 11.94
CA VAL A 125 6.73 6.04 13.30
C VAL A 125 7.78 4.92 13.33
N HIS A 126 9.00 5.28 13.73
CA HIS A 126 10.13 4.35 13.82
C HIS A 126 9.97 3.36 15.00
N VAL A 127 9.24 2.28 14.76
CA VAL A 127 8.92 1.25 15.76
C VAL A 127 9.30 -0.15 15.30
N ASN A 128 9.64 -0.31 14.03
CA ASN A 128 9.85 -1.60 13.39
C ASN A 128 11.21 -1.68 12.67
N ALA A 129 11.52 -0.77 11.75
CA ALA A 129 12.57 -0.99 10.76
C ALA A 129 13.98 -1.19 11.36
N GLU A 130 14.26 -0.52 12.49
CA GLU A 130 15.56 -0.57 13.18
C GLU A 130 15.64 -1.61 14.31
N PHE A 131 14.52 -2.27 14.63
CA PHE A 131 14.40 -3.15 15.79
C PHE A 131 14.40 -4.63 15.39
N SER A 132 15.01 -5.48 16.20
CA SER A 132 15.10 -6.92 15.93
C SER A 132 13.85 -7.70 16.35
N ASP A 133 13.11 -7.19 17.34
CA ASP A 133 11.84 -7.71 17.85
C ASP A 133 10.62 -7.10 17.14
N ARG A 134 10.81 -6.69 15.89
CA ARG A 134 9.83 -6.02 15.06
C ARG A 134 8.61 -6.88 14.73
N THR A 135 7.44 -6.22 14.64
CA THR A 135 6.17 -6.86 14.24
C THR A 135 5.91 -6.79 12.74
N SER A 136 6.59 -5.85 12.06
CA SER A 136 6.68 -5.73 10.61
C SER A 136 8.12 -5.36 10.26
N ASP A 137 8.57 -5.66 9.05
CA ASP A 137 9.81 -5.17 8.50
C ASP A 137 9.75 -3.70 8.06
N HIS A 138 8.55 -3.11 7.98
CA HIS A 138 8.31 -1.71 7.65
C HIS A 138 7.82 -0.87 8.84
N ASP A 139 8.25 0.40 8.90
CA ASP A 139 7.69 1.43 9.78
C ASP A 139 6.37 1.97 9.21
N PRO A 140 5.32 2.08 10.03
CA PRO A 140 4.06 2.65 9.59
C PRO A 140 4.16 4.16 9.34
N GLN A 141 3.48 4.63 8.29
CA GLN A 141 3.29 6.05 7.99
C GLN A 141 1.91 6.52 8.43
N VAL A 142 1.86 7.64 9.14
CA VAL A 142 0.62 8.23 9.64
C VAL A 142 0.42 9.60 8.99
N VAL A 143 -0.73 9.78 8.37
CA VAL A 143 -1.17 11.07 7.83
C VAL A 143 -2.45 11.52 8.54
N ARG A 144 -2.44 12.76 9.03
CA ARG A 144 -3.62 13.45 9.56
C ARG A 144 -4.07 14.51 8.56
N ILE A 145 -5.28 14.32 8.04
CA ILE A 145 -5.96 15.26 7.13
C ILE A 145 -7.00 16.03 7.96
N LYS A 146 -7.18 17.31 7.65
CA LYS A 146 -8.19 18.19 8.26
C LYS A 146 -9.22 18.62 7.22
#